data_AF-A0A6N2KDR0-F1
#
_entry.id   AF-A0A6N2KDR0-F1
#
_cell.length_a   1.000
_cell.length_b   1.000
_cell.length_c   1.000
_cell.angle_alpha   90.00
_cell.angle_beta   90.00
_cell.angle_gamma   90.00
#
_symmetry.space_group_name_H-M   'P 1'
#
loop_
_entity.id
_entity.type
_entity.pdbx_description
1 polymer ?
#
loop_
_entity_poly.entity_id
_entity_poly.type
_entity_poly.pdbx_seq_one_letter_code
_entity_poly.pdbx_strand_id
1 'polypeptide(L)'
;MSKLRMLMICRMAKPEEVLIVEDENGNIVRETMKDNDVLVQYKIMRETLIYLSHLDHEDTEKQMLKKLSKQLSGEDWNWNNLNTLCWAIGSISGSMMEEQENRFLVMVIRDLLNLCEITKGKDNKAVIARHGM
;
A
#
# COMPACT_ATOMS: atom_id res chain seq x y z
N MET A 1 -2.69 14.82 -15.19
CA MET A 1 -3.00 14.41 -13.80
C MET A 1 -2.29 13.14 -13.35
N SER A 2 -1.83 12.26 -14.26
CA SER A 2 -1.11 11.01 -13.93
C SER A 2 0.04 11.16 -12.90
N LYS A 3 0.89 12.19 -13.02
CA LYS A 3 1.98 12.45 -12.06
C LYS A 3 1.51 12.77 -10.64
N LEU A 4 0.43 13.57 -10.51
CA LEU A 4 -0.15 13.91 -9.21
C LEU A 4 -0.73 12.66 -8.54
N ARG A 5 -1.38 11.81 -9.33
CA ARG A 5 -1.89 10.52 -8.86
C ARG A 5 -0.78 9.63 -8.32
N MET A 6 0.35 9.50 -9.05
CA MET A 6 1.50 8.74 -8.57
C MET A 6 2.04 9.30 -7.26
N LEU A 7 2.08 10.63 -7.13
CA LEU A 7 2.53 11.29 -5.90
C LEU A 7 1.60 10.96 -4.72
N MET A 8 0.28 11.04 -4.90
CA MET A 8 -0.70 10.69 -3.88
C MET A 8 -0.58 9.22 -3.45
N ILE A 9 -0.42 8.30 -4.41
CA ILE A 9 -0.21 6.87 -4.13
C ILE A 9 1.08 6.63 -3.34
N CYS A 10 2.18 7.29 -3.71
CA CYS A 10 3.48 7.07 -3.07
C CYS A 10 3.62 7.73 -1.69
N ARG A 11 2.75 8.67 -1.35
CA ARG A 11 2.87 9.49 -0.13
C ARG A 11 1.65 9.37 0.78
N MET A 12 0.74 8.43 0.49
CA MET A 12 -0.50 8.29 1.23
C MET A 12 -0.23 8.25 2.73
N ALA A 13 -0.91 9.12 3.47
CA ALA A 13 -0.80 9.15 4.93
C ALA A 13 -1.47 7.91 5.53
N LYS A 14 -1.03 7.53 6.73
CA LYS A 14 -1.55 6.36 7.43
C LYS A 14 -3.02 6.58 7.84
N PRO A 15 -3.94 5.66 7.54
CA PRO A 15 -5.33 5.73 7.99
C PRO A 15 -5.46 5.35 9.48
N GLU A 16 -6.59 5.68 10.13
CA GLU A 16 -6.75 5.46 11.58
C GLU A 16 -6.94 3.97 11.95
N GLU A 17 -7.39 3.17 11.00
CA GLU A 17 -7.62 1.73 11.14
C GLU A 17 -6.30 0.95 11.23
N VAL A 18 -5.17 1.57 10.83
CA VAL A 18 -3.84 0.96 10.88
C VAL A 18 -3.16 1.31 12.19
N LEU A 19 -3.23 0.36 13.14
CA LEU A 19 -2.70 0.50 14.50
C LEU A 19 -1.32 -0.14 14.69
N ILE A 20 -0.85 -0.93 13.73
CA ILE A 20 0.45 -1.61 13.79
C ILE A 20 1.37 -0.93 12.78
N VAL A 21 2.50 -0.41 13.25
CA VAL A 21 3.48 0.31 12.44
C VAL A 21 4.90 -0.14 12.79
N GLU A 22 5.82 0.07 11.85
CA GLU A 22 7.25 -0.07 12.10
C GLU A 22 7.77 1.26 12.68
N ASP A 23 8.44 1.20 13.83
CA ASP A 23 9.10 2.38 14.44
C ASP A 23 10.42 2.71 13.73
N GLU A 24 11.06 3.80 14.15
CA GLU A 24 12.35 4.24 13.58
C GLU A 24 13.49 3.23 13.74
N ASN A 25 13.35 2.28 14.67
CA ASN A 25 14.32 1.23 14.95
C ASN A 25 14.00 -0.08 14.20
N GLY A 26 12.94 -0.10 13.38
CA GLY A 26 12.50 -1.29 12.66
C GLY A 26 11.64 -2.25 13.49
N ASN A 27 11.20 -1.85 14.68
CA ASN A 27 10.35 -2.69 15.52
C ASN A 27 8.89 -2.52 15.14
N ILE A 28 8.16 -3.62 15.11
CA ILE A 28 6.71 -3.61 14.92
C ILE A 28 6.05 -3.26 16.24
N VAL A 29 5.48 -2.05 16.32
CA VAL A 29 4.84 -1.50 17.52
C VAL A 29 3.36 -1.23 17.27
N ARG A 30 2.57 -1.31 18.35
CA ARG A 30 1.17 -0.87 18.33
C ARG A 30 1.12 0.60 18.72
N GLU A 31 0.58 1.43 17.84
CA GLU A 31 0.36 2.84 18.10
C GLU A 31 -0.74 3.01 19.15
N THR A 32 -0.43 3.73 20.24
CA THR A 32 -1.33 3.96 21.38
C THR A 32 -1.88 5.39 21.42
N MET A 33 -1.28 6.32 20.68
CA MET A 33 -1.69 7.73 20.62
C MET A 33 -2.06 8.11 19.19
N LYS A 34 -3.18 8.80 19.02
CA LYS A 34 -3.62 9.30 17.71
C LYS A 34 -2.89 10.61 17.38
N ASP A 35 -2.26 10.67 16.22
CA ASP A 35 -1.74 11.91 15.64
C ASP A 35 -2.83 12.59 14.79
N ASN A 36 -3.42 13.66 15.31
CA ASN A 36 -4.52 14.36 14.64
C ASN A 36 -4.10 14.98 13.30
N ASP A 37 -2.85 15.42 13.16
CA ASP A 37 -2.38 16.08 11.94
C ASP A 37 -2.26 15.06 10.80
N VAL A 38 -1.75 13.87 11.10
CA VAL A 38 -1.70 12.74 10.15
C VAL A 38 -3.10 12.33 9.71
N LEU A 39 -4.08 12.31 10.62
CA LEU A 39 -5.46 11.97 10.29
C LEU A 39 -6.12 12.99 9.37
N VAL A 40 -5.88 14.29 9.61
CA VAL A 40 -6.36 15.36 8.73
C VAL A 40 -5.70 15.23 7.35
N GLN A 41 -4.40 14.97 7.32
CA GLN A 41 -3.67 14.75 6.07
C GLN A 41 -4.25 13.55 5.29
N TYR A 42 -4.50 12.42 5.95
CA TYR A 42 -5.11 11.25 5.30
C TYR A 42 -6.46 11.58 4.68
N LYS A 43 -7.34 12.32 5.38
CA LYS A 43 -8.65 12.72 4.85
C LYS A 43 -8.53 13.54 3.56
N ILE A 44 -7.63 14.53 3.56
CA ILE A 44 -7.38 15.39 2.38
C ILE A 44 -6.82 14.57 1.22
N MET A 45 -5.85 13.71 1.50
CA MET A 45 -5.22 12.85 0.49
C MET A 45 -6.21 11.84 -0.10
N ARG A 46 -7.06 11.25 0.74
CA ARG A 46 -8.14 10.34 0.34
C ARG A 46 -9.13 11.04 -0.57
N GLU A 47 -9.66 12.19 -0.19
CA GLU A 47 -10.59 12.95 -1.03
C GLU A 47 -9.95 13.32 -2.37
N THR A 48 -8.71 13.80 -2.34
CA THR A 48 -7.96 14.14 -3.56
C THR A 48 -7.80 12.92 -4.46
N LEU A 49 -7.41 11.77 -3.91
CA LEU A 49 -7.20 10.56 -4.69
C LEU A 49 -8.51 10.00 -5.25
N ILE A 50 -9.62 10.07 -4.50
CA ILE A 50 -10.96 9.73 -5.00
C ILE A 50 -11.35 10.62 -6.19
N TYR A 51 -11.16 11.94 -6.09
CA TYR A 51 -11.42 12.85 -7.21
C TYR A 51 -10.56 12.50 -8.43
N LEU A 52 -9.28 12.18 -8.23
CA LEU A 52 -8.41 11.73 -9.30
C LEU A 52 -8.91 10.40 -9.90
N SER A 53 -9.35 9.43 -9.09
CA SER A 53 -9.91 8.17 -9.57
C SER A 53 -11.13 8.37 -10.46
N HIS A 54 -12.03 9.27 -10.09
CA HIS A 54 -13.20 9.61 -10.92
C HIS A 54 -12.82 10.25 -12.27
N LEU A 55 -11.74 11.05 -12.31
CA LEU A 55 -11.29 11.67 -13.55
C LEU A 55 -10.70 10.67 -14.55
N ASP A 56 -10.03 9.63 -14.05
CA ASP A 56 -9.41 8.58 -14.87
C ASP A 56 -9.09 7.36 -14.00
N HIS A 57 -10.01 6.41 -13.99
CA HIS A 57 -9.90 5.20 -13.19
C HIS A 57 -8.88 4.23 -13.77
N GLU A 58 -8.79 4.13 -15.10
CA GLU A 58 -7.86 3.21 -15.78
C GLU A 58 -6.41 3.58 -15.46
N ASP A 59 -6.06 4.86 -15.52
CA ASP A 59 -4.72 5.32 -15.11
C ASP A 59 -4.47 5.11 -13.62
N THR A 60 -5.53 5.15 -12.78
CA THR A 60 -5.40 4.86 -11.35
C THR A 60 -5.04 3.41 -11.08
N GLU A 61 -5.82 2.48 -11.62
CA GLU A 61 -5.55 1.06 -11.48
C GLU A 61 -4.19 0.70 -12.06
N LYS A 62 -3.88 1.20 -13.26
CA LYS A 62 -2.60 0.95 -13.93
C LYS A 62 -1.42 1.38 -13.08
N GLN A 63 -1.51 2.54 -12.42
CA GLN A 63 -0.43 3.02 -11.55
C GLN A 63 -0.29 2.19 -10.27
N MET A 64 -1.40 1.84 -9.62
CA MET A 64 -1.40 1.00 -8.42
C MET A 64 -0.85 -0.40 -8.71
N LEU A 65 -1.31 -1.05 -9.78
CA LEU A 65 -0.84 -2.37 -10.21
C LEU A 65 0.63 -2.34 -10.67
N LYS A 66 1.06 -1.29 -11.38
CA LYS A 66 2.47 -1.12 -11.75
C LYS A 66 3.37 -0.94 -10.53
N LYS A 67 2.91 -0.24 -9.49
CA LYS A 67 3.67 -0.09 -8.25
C LYS A 67 3.70 -1.40 -7.46
N LEU A 68 2.62 -2.17 -7.47
CA LEU A 68 2.56 -3.49 -6.85
C LEU A 68 3.49 -4.50 -7.53
N SER A 69 3.55 -4.51 -8.86
CA SER A 69 4.44 -5.40 -9.61
C SER A 69 5.93 -5.11 -9.35
N LYS A 70 6.29 -3.85 -9.10
CA LYS A 70 7.63 -3.45 -8.63
C LYS A 70 7.96 -3.97 -7.23
N GLN A 71 6.95 -4.15 -6.36
CA GLN A 71 7.15 -4.81 -5.06
C GLN A 71 7.40 -6.32 -5.25
N LEU A 72 6.59 -6.98 -6.10
CA LEU A 72 6.69 -8.41 -6.39
C LEU A 72 8.02 -8.80 -7.05
N SER A 73 8.50 -8.01 -7.99
CA SER A 73 9.79 -8.23 -8.66
C SER A 73 11.00 -7.98 -7.76
N GLY A 74 10.79 -7.28 -6.64
CA GLY A 74 11.86 -6.85 -5.75
C GLY A 74 12.60 -5.58 -6.19
N GLU A 75 12.23 -4.98 -7.33
CA GLU A 75 12.87 -3.78 -7.89
C GLU A 75 12.83 -2.59 -6.91
N ASP A 76 11.66 -2.35 -6.29
CA ASP A 76 11.44 -1.24 -5.35
C ASP A 76 10.96 -1.73 -3.97
N TRP A 77 11.33 -2.95 -3.58
CA TRP A 77 10.85 -3.57 -2.33
C TRP A 77 11.22 -2.74 -1.10
N ASN A 78 10.21 -2.27 -0.39
CA ASN A 78 10.32 -1.59 0.90
C ASN A 78 8.97 -1.63 1.61
N TRP A 79 8.94 -1.96 2.90
CA TRP A 79 7.73 -1.94 3.73
C TRP A 79 6.96 -0.63 3.62
N ASN A 80 7.65 0.51 3.64
CA ASN A 80 6.98 1.81 3.52
C ASN A 80 6.36 2.02 2.13
N ASN A 81 7.00 1.53 1.06
CA ASN A 81 6.45 1.61 -0.30
C ASN A 81 5.20 0.73 -0.46
N LEU A 82 5.19 -0.44 0.17
CA LEU A 82 4.04 -1.33 0.20
C LEU A 82 2.91 -0.74 1.05
N ASN A 83 3.21 -0.23 2.24
CA ASN A 83 2.24 0.36 3.16
C ASN A 83 1.50 1.55 2.52
N THR A 84 2.23 2.52 1.98
CA THR A 84 1.65 3.69 1.30
C THR A 84 0.77 3.27 0.11
N LEU A 85 1.20 2.27 -0.65
CA LEU A 85 0.39 1.69 -1.73
C LEU A 85 -0.90 1.04 -1.21
N CYS A 86 -0.83 0.21 -0.18
CA CYS A 86 -1.99 -0.45 0.41
C CYS A 86 -2.99 0.56 1.00
N TRP A 87 -2.50 1.59 1.68
CA TRP A 87 -3.34 2.67 2.19
C TRP A 87 -4.00 3.44 1.04
N ALA A 88 -3.28 3.69 -0.05
CA ALA A 88 -3.84 4.35 -1.23
C ALA A 88 -4.95 3.51 -1.88
N ILE A 89 -4.73 2.20 -2.04
CA ILE A 89 -5.73 1.26 -2.57
C ILE A 89 -6.98 1.25 -1.69
N GLY A 90 -6.81 1.12 -0.37
CA GLY A 90 -7.94 1.14 0.57
C GLY A 90 -8.70 2.47 0.55
N SER A 91 -8.01 3.59 0.38
CA SER A 91 -8.62 4.92 0.41
C SER A 91 -9.61 5.18 -0.73
N ILE A 92 -9.45 4.52 -1.88
CA ILE A 92 -10.32 4.67 -3.05
C ILE A 92 -11.43 3.63 -3.11
N SER A 93 -11.55 2.74 -2.12
CA SER A 93 -12.62 1.74 -2.11
C SER A 93 -14.00 2.41 -2.13
N GLY A 94 -14.90 1.88 -2.95
CA GLY A 94 -16.24 2.40 -3.17
C GLY A 94 -16.32 3.62 -4.09
N SER A 95 -15.20 4.07 -4.68
CA SER A 95 -15.18 5.18 -5.65
C SER A 95 -15.31 4.73 -7.13
N MET A 96 -15.42 3.42 -7.36
CA MET A 96 -15.47 2.82 -8.70
C MET A 96 -16.80 2.10 -8.91
N MET A 97 -17.11 1.75 -10.16
CA MET A 97 -18.20 0.82 -10.45
C MET A 97 -17.90 -0.55 -9.87
N GLU A 98 -18.90 -1.20 -9.27
CA GLU A 98 -18.76 -2.47 -8.53
C GLU A 98 -18.05 -3.56 -9.34
N GLU A 99 -18.42 -3.79 -10.60
CA GLU A 99 -17.79 -4.81 -11.43
C GLU A 99 -16.29 -4.54 -11.63
N GLN A 100 -15.94 -3.28 -11.85
CA GLN A 100 -14.57 -2.85 -12.07
C GLN A 100 -13.76 -2.94 -10.77
N GLU A 101 -14.32 -2.46 -9.66
CA GLU A 101 -13.70 -2.56 -8.33
C GLU A 101 -13.44 -4.03 -7.97
N ASN A 102 -14.40 -4.92 -8.21
CA ASN A 102 -14.22 -6.35 -7.95
C ASN A 102 -13.06 -6.95 -8.74
N ARG A 103 -12.93 -6.62 -10.03
CA ARG A 103 -11.78 -7.08 -10.84
C ARG A 103 -10.46 -6.54 -10.31
N PHE A 104 -10.42 -5.24 -9.97
CA PHE A 104 -9.24 -4.60 -9.43
C PHE A 104 -8.80 -5.22 -8.09
N LEU A 105 -9.73 -5.37 -7.15
CA LEU A 105 -9.46 -5.96 -5.84
C LEU A 105 -9.00 -7.42 -5.93
N VAL A 106 -9.57 -8.23 -6.83
CA VAL A 106 -9.11 -9.60 -7.06
C VAL A 106 -7.64 -9.63 -7.51
N MET A 107 -7.23 -8.73 -8.41
CA MET A 107 -5.84 -8.63 -8.84
C MET A 107 -4.92 -8.22 -7.68
N VAL A 108 -5.30 -7.18 -6.92
CA VAL A 108 -4.52 -6.69 -5.79
C VAL A 108 -4.34 -7.77 -4.72
N ILE A 109 -5.44 -8.42 -4.31
CA ILE A 109 -5.41 -9.45 -3.25
C ILE A 109 -4.54 -10.62 -3.68
N ARG A 110 -4.68 -11.09 -4.93
CA ARG A 110 -3.84 -12.18 -5.46
C ARG A 110 -2.36 -11.82 -5.40
N ASP A 111 -2.02 -10.62 -5.83
CA ASP A 111 -0.64 -10.14 -5.87
C ASP A 111 -0.07 -9.92 -4.46
N LEU A 112 -0.86 -9.42 -3.52
CA LEU A 112 -0.48 -9.32 -2.10
C LEU A 112 -0.28 -10.69 -1.44
N LEU A 113 -1.15 -11.68 -1.73
CA LEU A 113 -0.98 -13.05 -1.24
C LEU A 113 0.31 -13.69 -1.78
N ASN A 114 0.60 -13.51 -3.08
CA ASN A 114 1.84 -13.98 -3.67
C ASN A 114 3.07 -13.34 -3.01
N LEU A 115 3.01 -12.03 -2.76
CA LEU A 115 4.05 -11.31 -2.06
C LEU A 115 4.29 -11.85 -0.64
N CYS A 116 3.22 -12.16 0.11
CA CYS A 116 3.31 -12.77 1.44
C CYS A 116 4.02 -14.13 1.44
N GLU A 117 3.79 -14.97 0.43
CA GLU A 117 4.48 -16.26 0.32
C GLU A 117 5.97 -16.07 -0.02
N ILE A 118 6.30 -15.10 -0.89
CA ILE A 118 7.68 -14.75 -1.22
C ILE A 118 8.44 -14.23 0.00
N THR A 119 7.84 -13.35 0.80
CA THR A 119 8.50 -12.74 1.98
C THR A 119 8.74 -13.77 3.09
N LYS A 120 7.76 -14.65 3.39
CA LYS A 120 7.96 -15.79 4.31
C LYS A 120 9.15 -16.66 3.90
N GLY A 121 9.29 -16.94 2.60
CA GLY A 121 10.41 -17.71 2.07
C GLY A 121 11.77 -17.04 2.27
N LYS A 122 11.84 -15.70 2.23
CA LYS A 122 13.07 -14.93 2.48
C LYS A 122 13.45 -14.94 3.97
N ASP A 123 12.48 -14.74 4.86
CA ASP A 123 12.72 -14.76 6.31
C ASP A 123 13.21 -16.13 6.77
N ASN A 124 12.61 -17.21 6.27
CA ASN A 124 13.06 -18.58 6.54
C ASN A 124 14.50 -18.83 6.07
N LYS A 125 14.89 -18.32 4.89
CA LYS A 125 16.27 -18.43 4.39
C LYS A 125 17.26 -17.63 5.26
N ALA A 126 16.87 -16.44 5.72
CA ALA A 126 17.71 -15.62 6.59
C ALA A 126 17.91 -16.22 7.99
N VAL A 127 16.92 -16.97 8.51
CA VAL A 127 17.03 -17.72 9.77
C VAL A 127 17.95 -18.93 9.63
N ILE A 128 17.87 -19.67 8.51
CA ILE A 128 18.75 -20.82 8.24
C ILE A 128 20.21 -20.36 8.09
N ALA A 129 20.46 -19.24 7.42
CA ALA A 129 21.82 -18.69 7.29
C ALA A 129 22.44 -18.28 8.64
N ARG A 130 21.62 -17.89 9.63
CA ARG A 130 22.09 -17.51 10.98
C ARG A 130 22.41 -18.68 11.91
N HIS A 131 21.93 -19.89 11.61
CA HIS A 131 22.21 -21.09 12.41
C HIS A 131 23.22 -22.04 11.74
N GLY A 132 23.76 -21.64 10.58
CA GLY A 132 24.69 -22.44 9.76
C GLY A 132 26.14 -21.96 9.76
N MET A 133 26.54 -21.05 10.66
CA MET A 133 27.93 -20.68 10.92
C MET A 133 28.29 -20.94 12.38
#